data_AF-A0A3M1S728-F1
#
_entry.id   AF-A0A3M1S728-F1
#
_cell.length_a   1.000
_cell.length_b   1.000
_cell.length_c   1.000
_cell.angle_alpha   90.00
_cell.angle_beta   90.00
_cell.angle_gamma   90.00
#
_symmetry.space_group_name_H-M   'P 1'
#
loop_
_entity.id
_entity.type
_entity.pdbx_description
1 polymer ?
#
loop_
_entity_poly.entity_id
_entity_poly.type
_entity_poly.pdbx_seq_one_letter_code
_entity_poly.pdbx_strand_id
1 'polypeptide(L)' 'LEAFKTHIREACVGQISEIFDGDPPHNPRGCFAQAWSVAEILRSLKNLRSD' A
#
# COMPACT_ATOMS: atom_id res chain seq x y z
N LEU A 1 2.00 8.94 -1.40
CA LEU A 1 2.38 7.56 -1.82
C LEU A 1 3.89 7.30 -1.83
N GLU A 2 4.74 8.31 -1.56
CA GLU A 2 6.21 8.15 -1.57
C GLU A 2 6.73 6.99 -0.71
N ALA A 3 6.15 6.79 0.48
CA ALA A 3 6.52 5.69 1.39
C ALA A 3 6.35 4.27 0.77
N PHE A 4 5.50 4.11 -0.26
CA PHE A 4 5.26 2.83 -0.92
C PHE A 4 6.11 2.61 -2.18
N LYS A 5 6.98 3.56 -2.58
CA LYS A 5 7.71 3.48 -3.87
C LYS A 5 8.57 2.23 -4.02
N THR A 6 9.32 1.87 -2.99
CA THR A 6 10.15 0.65 -2.99
C THR A 6 9.26 -0.59 -2.84
N HIS A 7 8.32 -0.53 -1.90
CA HIS A 7 7.38 -1.62 -1.59
C HIS A 7 6.64 -2.16 -2.82
N ILE A 8 6.04 -1.27 -3.61
CA ILE A 8 5.23 -1.62 -4.80
C ILE A 8 6.06 -2.30 -5.89
N ARG A 9 7.40 -2.19 -5.86
CA ARG A 9 8.30 -2.83 -6.83
C ARG A 9 8.80 -4.19 -6.34
N GLU A 10 8.99 -4.36 -5.03
CA GLU A 10 9.77 -5.47 -4.48
C GLU A 10 8.95 -6.51 -3.70
N ALA A 11 7.89 -6.10 -2.98
CA ALA A 11 7.14 -7.02 -2.11
C ALA A 11 6.12 -7.87 -2.89
N CYS A 12 5.35 -7.21 -3.76
CA CYS A 12 4.50 -7.83 -4.77
C CYS A 12 4.15 -6.73 -5.78
N VAL A 13 4.47 -6.96 -7.05
CA VAL A 13 4.45 -5.90 -8.08
C VAL A 13 3.06 -5.26 -8.17
N GLY A 14 2.98 -3.96 -7.89
CA GLY A 14 1.71 -3.21 -7.95
C GLY A 14 0.80 -3.37 -6.73
N GLN A 15 1.20 -4.14 -5.72
CA GLN A 15 0.38 -4.42 -4.53
C GLN A 15 0.92 -3.72 -3.29
N ILE A 16 0.06 -3.59 -2.28
CA ILE A 16 0.38 -3.05 -0.96
C ILE A 16 0.06 -4.14 0.07
N SER A 17 1.02 -4.46 0.94
CA SER A 17 0.84 -5.49 1.95
C SER A 17 -0.14 -5.04 3.03
N GLU A 18 -0.77 -6.02 3.67
CA GLU A 18 -1.81 -5.81 4.69
C GLU A 18 -1.33 -4.92 5.85
N ILE A 19 -0.14 -5.20 6.37
CA ILE A 19 0.42 -4.51 7.53
C ILE A 19 1.94 -4.34 7.38
N PHE A 20 2.51 -3.42 8.17
CA PHE A 20 3.93 -3.10 8.21
C PHE A 20 4.41 -3.00 9.66
N ASP A 21 5.69 -3.32 9.90
CA ASP A 21 6.32 -3.11 11.21
C ASP A 21 6.28 -1.62 11.61
N GLY A 22 6.06 -1.32 12.90
CA GLY A 22 6.00 0.05 13.41
C GLY A 22 7.38 0.74 13.46
N ASP A 23 8.44 -0.03 13.69
CA ASP A 23 9.82 0.46 13.70
C ASP A 23 10.48 0.32 12.32
N PRO A 24 11.43 1.21 11.96
CA PRO A 24 12.25 1.03 10.77
C PRO A 24 12.92 -0.36 10.76
N PRO A 25 13.00 -1.04 9.60
CA PRO A 25 12.74 -0.53 8.25
C PRO A 25 11.28 -0.66 7.78
N HIS A 26 10.31 -0.85 8.68
CA HIS A 26 8.89 -1.05 8.36
C HIS A 26 8.66 -2.23 7.40
N ASN A 27 9.12 -3.43 7.75
CA ASN A 27 8.96 -4.58 6.87
C ASN A 27 7.48 -4.91 6.63
N PRO A 28 7.10 -5.37 5.43
CA PRO A 28 5.75 -5.85 5.17
C PRO A 28 5.48 -7.15 5.94
N ARG A 29 4.26 -7.27 6.44
CA ARG A 29 3.73 -8.42 7.19
C ARG A 29 2.35 -8.80 6.67
N GLY A 30 1.83 -9.93 7.17
CA GLY A 30 0.49 -10.40 6.82
C GLY A 30 0.37 -10.82 5.36
N CYS A 31 -0.82 -10.66 4.79
CA CYS A 31 -1.06 -10.98 3.39
C CYS A 31 -0.31 -9.99 2.47
N PHE A 32 0.48 -10.53 1.53
CA PHE A 32 1.28 -9.72 0.61
C PHE A 32 0.41 -8.93 -0.40
N ALA A 33 -0.81 -9.39 -0.69
CA ALA A 33 -1.74 -8.75 -1.61
C ALA A 33 -3.20 -8.97 -1.18
N GLN A 34 -3.87 -7.91 -0.74
CA GLN A 34 -5.32 -7.89 -0.48
C GLN A 34 -5.98 -6.78 -1.28
N ALA A 35 -7.21 -7.04 -1.76
CA ALA A 35 -7.95 -6.09 -2.58
C ALA A 35 -8.17 -4.74 -1.87
N TRP A 36 -8.43 -4.74 -0.55
CA TRP A 36 -8.68 -3.51 0.19
C TRP A 36 -7.46 -2.59 0.28
N SER A 37 -6.23 -3.14 0.24
CA SER A 37 -5.01 -2.37 0.49
C SER A 37 -4.73 -1.37 -0.63
N VAL A 38 -5.17 -1.71 -1.84
CA VAL A 38 -5.10 -0.84 -3.02
C VAL A 38 -6.43 -0.11 -3.25
N ALA A 39 -7.56 -0.80 -3.09
CA ALA A 39 -8.88 -0.23 -3.37
C ALA A 39 -9.17 1.02 -2.51
N GLU A 40 -8.77 1.02 -1.24
CA GLU A 40 -9.02 2.15 -0.34
C GLU A 40 -8.25 3.41 -0.75
N ILE A 41 -6.99 3.25 -1.19
CA ILE A 41 -6.19 4.36 -1.72
C ILE A 41 -6.83 4.89 -3.01
N LEU A 42 -7.24 4.00 -3.92
CA LEU A 42 -7.88 4.41 -5.17
C LEU A 42 -9.20 5.14 -4.93
N ARG A 43 -10.02 4.66 -3.98
CA ARG A 43 -11.27 5.32 -3.57
C ARG A 43 -11.00 6.72 -3.01
N SER A 44 -10.02 6.85 -2.11
CA SER A 44 -9.62 8.14 -1.54
C SER A 44 -9.11 9.12 -2.61
N LEU A 45 -8.29 8.63 -3.55
CA LEU A 45 -7.81 9.44 -4.68
C LEU A 45 -8.95 9.87 -5.60
N LYS A 46 -9.95 9.02 -5.84
CA LYS A 46 -11.14 9.37 -6.62
C LYS A 46 -11.93 10.50 -5.95
N ASN A 47 -12.11 10.42 -4.63
CA ASN A 47 -12.80 11.45 -3.86
C ASN A 47 -12.07 12.80 -3.95
N LEU A 48 -10.75 12.81 -3.70
CA LEU A 48 -9.92 14.02 -3.78
C LEU A 48 -9.87 14.68 -5.18
N ARG A 49 -10.17 13.93 -6.24
CA ARG A 49 -10.21 14.44 -7.63
C ARG A 49 -11.59 14.91 -8.07
N SER A 50 -12.61 14.62 -7.27
CA SER A 50 -14.00 15.00 -7.55
C SER A 50 -14.40 16.31 -6.84
N ASP A 51 -13.51 16.83 -5.99
CA ASP A 51 -13.53 18.17 -5.41
C ASP A 51 -12.75 19.16 -6.30
#